data_AF-A0A399YD51-F1
#
_entry.id   AF-A0A399YD51-F1
#
_cell.length_a   1.000
_cell.length_b   1.000
_cell.length_c   1.000
_cell.angle_alpha   90.00
_cell.angle_beta   90.00
_cell.angle_gamma   90.00
#
_symmetry.space_group_name_H-M   'P 1'
#
loop_
_entity.id
_entity.type
_entity.pdbx_description
1 polymer ?
#
loop_
_entity_poly.entity_id
_entity_poly.type
_entity_poly.pdbx_seq_one_letter_code
_entity_poly.pdbx_strand_id
1 'polypeptide(L)'
;MPLALELAAGLTRGATLETIAAQLERDFTALDSDLRDVSERHRSVRAVFEQSWNALNARERAVLQKLSVLRGGFDANAAREIADADAAILAALADKALLSRASETRFDLHALVREFARDKLEKAKGVNATRARHA
;
A
#
# COMPACT_ATOMS: atom_id res chain seq x y z
N MET A 1 22.27 24.40 -18.56
CA MET A 1 22.24 23.56 -17.34
C MET A 1 23.19 24.18 -16.33
N PRO A 2 22.70 25.10 -15.47
CA PRO A 2 22.69 24.78 -14.03
C PRO A 2 21.53 25.40 -13.19
N LEU A 3 20.48 25.98 -13.78
CA LEU A 3 19.39 26.58 -12.98
C LEU A 3 18.43 25.53 -12.36
N ALA A 4 18.28 24.37 -13.01
CA ALA A 4 17.37 23.31 -12.56
C ALA A 4 17.88 22.59 -11.29
N LEU A 5 19.21 22.51 -11.10
CA LEU A 5 19.80 21.91 -9.90
C LEU A 5 19.82 22.90 -8.72
N GLU A 6 19.94 24.21 -8.98
CA GLU A 6 19.82 25.23 -7.94
C GLU A 6 18.39 25.36 -7.39
N LEU A 7 17.36 25.18 -8.24
CA LEU A 7 15.97 25.12 -7.78
C LEU A 7 15.69 23.89 -6.90
N ALA A 8 16.29 22.73 -7.21
CA ALA A 8 16.20 21.55 -6.36
C ALA A 8 16.91 21.75 -5.00
N ALA A 9 17.99 22.53 -4.95
CA ALA A 9 18.69 22.88 -3.72
C ALA A 9 18.01 24.00 -2.91
N GLY A 10 17.11 24.78 -3.51
CA GLY A 10 16.31 25.80 -2.82
C GLY A 10 15.08 25.22 -2.08
N LEU A 11 14.52 24.13 -2.59
CA LEU A 11 13.37 23.43 -1.98
C LEU A 11 13.72 22.66 -0.69
N THR A 12 15.00 22.54 -0.34
CA THR A 12 15.46 21.90 0.91
C THR A 12 15.58 22.84 2.10
N ARG A 13 15.17 24.11 1.98
CA ARG A 13 15.06 25.04 3.12
C ARG A 13 13.65 25.59 3.25
N GLY A 14 12.79 24.87 3.98
CA GLY A 14 11.56 25.48 4.51
C GLY A 14 10.36 24.57 4.79
N ALA A 15 10.39 23.30 4.39
CA ALA A 15 9.46 22.28 4.84
C ALA A 15 10.20 20.94 4.75
N THR A 16 10.77 20.49 5.86
CA THR A 16 11.52 19.24 5.88
C THR A 16 10.59 18.08 5.50
N LEU A 17 11.12 17.00 4.92
CA LEU A 17 10.36 15.79 4.61
C LEU A 17 9.47 15.35 5.79
N GLU A 18 9.89 15.63 7.03
CA GLU A 18 9.11 15.38 8.24
C GLU A 18 7.80 16.17 8.31
N THR A 19 7.72 17.38 7.74
CA THR A 19 6.49 18.18 7.71
C THR A 19 5.49 17.60 6.71
N ILE A 20 5.96 17.16 5.53
CA ILE A 20 5.11 16.47 4.54
C ILE A 20 4.66 15.12 5.11
N ALA A 21 5.55 14.37 5.76
CA ALA A 21 5.22 13.11 6.42
C ALA A 21 4.25 13.30 7.60
N ALA A 22 4.45 14.31 8.45
CA ALA A 22 3.57 14.62 9.58
C ALA A 22 2.22 15.22 9.16
N GLN A 23 2.14 15.80 7.96
CA GLN A 23 0.89 16.28 7.38
C GLN A 23 0.12 15.10 6.74
N LEU A 24 0.83 14.19 6.06
CA LEU A 24 0.29 12.90 5.62
C LEU A 24 -0.22 12.06 6.80
N GLU A 25 0.56 11.88 7.87
CA GLU A 25 0.15 11.11 9.06
C GLU A 25 -1.04 11.73 9.81
N ARG A 26 -1.11 13.06 9.89
CA ARG A 26 -2.27 13.75 10.49
C ARG A 26 -3.52 13.61 9.65
N ASP A 27 -3.39 13.72 8.33
CA ASP A 27 -4.49 13.50 7.40
C ASP A 27 -4.95 12.04 7.42
N PHE A 28 -4.04 11.06 7.53
CA PHE A 28 -4.38 9.64 7.64
C PHE A 28 -5.00 9.24 8.99
N THR A 29 -4.59 9.88 10.09
CA THR A 29 -5.20 9.65 11.42
C THR A 29 -6.59 10.27 11.52
N ALA A 30 -6.82 11.41 10.84
CA ALA A 30 -8.14 12.01 10.70
C ALA A 30 -9.07 11.20 9.76
N LEU A 31 -8.50 10.43 8.83
CA LEU A 31 -9.26 9.54 7.94
C LEU A 31 -9.79 8.28 8.64
N ASP A 32 -9.24 7.89 9.80
CA ASP A 32 -9.72 6.74 10.58
C ASP A 32 -11.06 7.04 11.29
N SER A 33 -11.43 8.32 11.43
CA SER A 33 -12.64 8.76 12.14
C SER A 33 -13.79 9.23 11.26
N ASP A 34 -13.60 9.51 9.97
CA ASP A 34 -14.65 10.15 9.14
C ASP A 34 -14.77 9.60 7.70
N LEU A 35 -14.92 8.28 7.59
CA LEU A 35 -14.97 7.50 6.34
C LEU A 35 -16.22 7.71 5.46
N ARG A 36 -16.93 8.83 5.54
CA ARG A 36 -18.19 9.03 4.77
C ARG A 36 -18.16 10.12 3.69
N ASP A 37 -17.16 10.99 3.60
CA ASP A 37 -17.25 12.18 2.73
C ASP A 37 -16.03 12.50 1.81
N VAL A 38 -15.26 11.49 1.36
CA VAL A 38 -13.95 11.71 0.69
C VAL A 38 -13.88 11.17 -0.76
N SER A 39 -14.78 11.60 -1.65
CA SER A 39 -14.88 10.96 -2.99
C SER A 39 -13.84 11.42 -4.04
N GLU A 40 -13.42 12.68 -4.05
CA GLU A 40 -12.48 13.18 -5.08
C GLU A 40 -11.01 12.88 -4.74
N ARG A 41 -10.60 13.07 -3.48
CA ARG A 41 -9.23 12.80 -3.04
C ARG A 41 -8.92 11.30 -2.97
N HIS A 42 -9.90 10.45 -2.64
CA HIS A 42 -9.71 8.99 -2.76
C HIS A 42 -9.47 8.58 -4.22
N ARG A 43 -10.04 9.28 -5.20
CA ARG A 43 -9.85 8.92 -6.61
C ARG A 43 -8.41 9.11 -7.07
N SER A 44 -7.74 10.19 -6.65
CA SER A 44 -6.33 10.42 -6.99
C SER A 44 -5.39 9.44 -6.28
N VAL A 45 -5.59 9.21 -4.98
CA VAL A 45 -4.80 8.24 -4.21
C VAL A 45 -5.00 6.80 -4.72
N ARG A 46 -6.24 6.43 -5.05
CA ARG A 46 -6.54 5.12 -5.64
C ARG A 46 -5.94 4.95 -7.03
N ALA A 47 -5.85 6.01 -7.83
CA ALA A 47 -5.18 5.96 -9.13
C ALA A 47 -3.67 5.68 -8.97
N VAL A 48 -3.02 6.28 -7.97
CA VAL A 48 -1.62 5.98 -7.63
C VAL A 48 -1.45 4.51 -7.24
N PHE A 49 -2.33 3.97 -6.37
CA PHE A 49 -2.27 2.55 -6.02
C PHE A 49 -2.55 1.63 -7.20
N GLU A 50 -3.43 2.01 -8.13
CA GLU A 50 -3.67 1.24 -9.35
C GLU A 50 -2.41 1.18 -10.23
N GLN A 51 -1.63 2.27 -10.32
CA GLN A 51 -0.35 2.27 -11.01
C GLN A 51 0.66 1.35 -10.33
N SER A 52 0.81 1.45 -9.01
CA SER A 52 1.68 0.56 -8.23
C SER A 52 1.27 -0.91 -8.39
N TRP A 53 -0.03 -1.20 -8.35
CA TRP A 53 -0.60 -2.53 -8.56
C TRP A 53 -0.29 -3.09 -9.94
N ASN A 54 -0.38 -2.27 -10.97
CA ASN A 54 -0.10 -2.69 -12.34
C ASN A 54 1.38 -3.01 -12.56
N ALA A 55 2.29 -2.39 -11.80
CA ALA A 55 3.72 -2.73 -11.80
C ALA A 55 4.05 -4.03 -11.04
N LEU A 56 3.12 -4.58 -10.26
CA LEU A 56 3.33 -5.85 -9.55
C LEU A 56 3.21 -7.05 -10.48
N ASN A 57 4.06 -8.05 -10.26
CA ASN A 57 3.91 -9.35 -10.90
C ASN A 57 2.76 -10.16 -10.25
N ALA A 58 2.39 -11.28 -10.87
CA ALA A 58 1.27 -12.10 -10.40
C ALA A 58 1.44 -12.62 -8.96
N ARG A 59 2.66 -13.00 -8.57
CA ARG A 59 2.96 -13.52 -7.24
C ARG A 59 2.86 -12.41 -6.18
N GLU A 60 3.42 -11.24 -6.47
CA GLU A 60 3.33 -10.05 -5.60
C GLU A 60 1.89 -9.60 -5.39
N ARG A 61 1.07 -9.56 -6.45
CA ARG A 61 -0.37 -9.23 -6.36
C ARG A 61 -1.10 -10.20 -5.45
N ALA A 62 -0.87 -11.49 -5.62
CA ALA A 62 -1.50 -12.54 -4.82
C ALA A 62 -1.09 -12.45 -3.34
N VAL A 63 0.19 -12.19 -3.07
CA VAL A 63 0.69 -12.00 -1.69
C VAL A 63 0.06 -10.76 -1.06
N LEU A 64 0.10 -9.61 -1.74
CA LEU A 64 -0.46 -8.36 -1.22
C LEU A 64 -1.97 -8.48 -0.91
N GLN A 65 -2.72 -9.15 -1.79
CA GLN A 65 -4.12 -9.47 -1.57
C GLN A 65 -4.34 -10.31 -0.31
N LYS A 66 -3.55 -11.35 -0.08
CA LYS A 66 -3.69 -12.21 1.11
C LYS A 66 -3.28 -11.49 2.39
N LEU A 67 -2.20 -10.70 2.36
CA LEU A 67 -1.75 -9.90 3.49
C LEU A 67 -2.78 -8.84 3.91
N SER A 68 -3.64 -8.39 2.99
CA SER A 68 -4.74 -7.45 3.32
C SER A 68 -5.74 -7.99 4.35
N VAL A 69 -5.76 -9.31 4.57
CA VAL A 69 -6.65 -9.97 5.54
C VAL A 69 -6.16 -9.80 6.98
N LEU A 70 -4.84 -9.67 7.17
CA LEU A 70 -4.25 -9.40 8.48
C LEU A 70 -4.76 -8.06 8.99
N ARG A 71 -4.95 -7.93 10.31
CA ARG A 71 -5.30 -6.66 10.95
C ARG A 71 -4.05 -6.11 11.64
N GLY A 72 -3.66 -4.89 11.32
CA GLY A 72 -2.42 -4.27 11.81
C GLY A 72 -1.15 -4.87 11.21
N GLY A 73 -0.03 -4.66 11.90
CA GLY A 73 1.27 -5.19 11.51
C GLY A 73 1.43 -6.68 11.77
N PHE A 74 2.35 -7.31 11.04
CA PHE A 74 2.59 -8.75 11.05
C PHE A 74 4.09 -9.06 10.95
N ASP A 75 4.49 -10.25 11.39
CA ASP A 75 5.86 -10.74 11.21
C ASP A 75 5.99 -11.59 9.93
N ALA A 76 7.24 -11.96 9.61
CA ALA A 76 7.52 -12.77 8.43
C ALA A 76 6.88 -14.18 8.48
N ASN A 77 6.68 -14.74 9.68
CA ASN A 77 6.07 -16.06 9.83
C ASN A 77 4.58 -16.00 9.51
N ALA A 78 3.86 -15.02 10.04
CA ALA A 78 2.45 -14.78 9.72
C ALA A 78 2.25 -14.50 8.22
N ALA A 79 3.17 -13.74 7.60
CA ALA A 79 3.14 -13.50 6.15
C ALA A 79 3.33 -14.80 5.35
N ARG A 80 4.22 -15.68 5.79
CA ARG A 80 4.45 -16.98 5.16
C ARG A 80 3.24 -17.90 5.30
N GLU A 81 2.66 -18.01 6.49
CA GLU A 81 1.51 -18.88 6.76
C GLU A 81 0.27 -18.47 5.94
N ILE A 82 -0.01 -17.15 5.86
CA ILE A 82 -1.23 -16.66 5.23
C ILE A 82 -1.05 -16.46 3.73
N ALA A 83 0.11 -15.95 3.31
CA ALA A 83 0.32 -15.51 1.94
C ALA A 83 1.26 -16.39 1.12
N ASP A 84 1.94 -17.37 1.73
CA ASP A 84 3.11 -18.06 1.13
C ASP A 84 4.18 -17.04 0.68
N ALA A 85 4.32 -15.96 1.46
CA ALA A 85 5.28 -14.90 1.20
C ALA A 85 6.67 -15.33 1.69
N ASP A 86 7.67 -15.20 0.81
CA ASP A 86 9.08 -15.31 1.17
C ASP A 86 9.68 -13.92 1.46
N ALA A 87 10.89 -13.91 2.01
CA ALA A 87 11.58 -12.67 2.37
C ALA A 87 11.85 -11.76 1.15
N ALA A 88 12.04 -12.34 -0.04
CA ALA A 88 12.30 -11.58 -1.27
C ALA A 88 11.06 -10.80 -1.70
N ILE A 89 9.87 -11.39 -1.60
CA ILE A 89 8.61 -10.70 -1.91
C ILE A 89 8.31 -9.63 -0.88
N LEU A 90 8.52 -9.91 0.40
CA LEU A 90 8.33 -8.90 1.45
C LEU A 90 9.27 -7.70 1.25
N ALA A 91 10.52 -7.95 0.86
CA ALA A 91 11.47 -6.90 0.49
C ALA A 91 11.01 -6.14 -0.75
N ALA A 92 10.60 -6.82 -1.83
CA ALA A 92 10.14 -6.18 -3.07
C ALA A 92 8.88 -5.31 -2.86
N LEU A 93 7.95 -5.75 -2.00
CA LEU A 93 6.76 -4.97 -1.65
C LEU A 93 7.12 -3.76 -0.77
N ALA A 94 8.11 -3.88 0.11
CA ALA A 94 8.64 -2.76 0.89
C ALA A 94 9.37 -1.74 0.01
N ASP A 95 10.19 -2.20 -0.95
CA ASP A 95 10.90 -1.34 -1.91
C ASP A 95 9.94 -0.53 -2.80
N LYS A 96 8.73 -1.07 -3.03
CA LYS A 96 7.64 -0.42 -3.76
C LYS A 96 6.74 0.44 -2.88
N ALA A 97 7.11 0.66 -1.62
CA ALA A 97 6.35 1.40 -0.62
C ALA A 97 4.91 0.88 -0.39
N LEU A 98 4.68 -0.42 -0.65
CA LEU A 98 3.40 -1.09 -0.38
C LEU A 98 3.38 -1.74 1.00
N LEU A 99 4.55 -1.95 1.60
CA LEU A 99 4.73 -2.35 2.99
C LEU A 99 5.73 -1.40 3.67
N SER A 100 5.55 -1.17 4.97
CA SER A 100 6.57 -0.52 5.79
C SER A 100 7.20 -1.54 6.75
N ARG A 101 8.45 -1.31 7.14
CA ARG A 101 9.10 -2.04 8.23
C ARG A 101 8.91 -1.25 9.51
N ALA A 102 8.05 -1.72 10.40
CA ALA A 102 7.80 -1.11 11.70
C ALA A 102 8.92 -1.44 12.71
N SER A 103 9.58 -2.59 12.53
CA SER A 103 10.80 -2.98 13.23
C SER A 103 11.60 -3.97 12.39
N GLU A 104 12.72 -4.48 12.91
CA GLU A 104 13.51 -5.54 12.25
C GLU A 104 12.68 -6.80 11.94
N THR A 105 11.66 -7.08 12.75
CA THR A 105 10.85 -8.30 12.68
C THR A 105 9.40 -8.06 12.31
N ARG A 106 8.97 -6.79 12.21
CA ARG A 106 7.57 -6.41 11.99
C ARG A 106 7.40 -5.58 10.73
N PHE A 107 6.44 -5.98 9.93
CA PHE A 107 5.94 -5.25 8.78
C PHE A 107 4.59 -4.63 9.10
N ASP A 108 4.26 -3.54 8.42
CA ASP A 108 2.91 -3.00 8.41
C ASP A 108 2.44 -2.72 6.99
N LEU A 109 1.13 -2.73 6.85
CA LEU A 109 0.42 -2.44 5.61
C LEU A 109 -0.50 -1.26 5.88
N HIS A 110 -0.21 -0.14 5.23
CA HIS A 110 -0.99 1.08 5.41
C HIS A 110 -2.48 0.83 5.15
N ALA A 111 -3.36 1.44 5.95
CA ALA A 111 -4.81 1.18 5.93
C ALA A 111 -5.42 1.29 4.51
N LEU A 112 -5.03 2.31 3.75
CA LEU A 112 -5.51 2.49 2.37
C LEU A 112 -5.01 1.42 1.39
N VAL A 113 -3.75 0.95 1.53
CA VAL A 113 -3.23 -0.14 0.69
C VAL A 113 -3.95 -1.44 1.03
N ARG A 114 -4.24 -1.65 2.33
CA ARG A 114 -5.01 -2.78 2.84
C ARG A 114 -6.42 -2.81 2.25
N GLU A 115 -7.14 -1.68 2.29
CA GLU A 115 -8.48 -1.55 1.70
C GLU A 115 -8.45 -1.81 0.19
N PHE A 116 -7.52 -1.17 -0.53
CA PHE A 116 -7.36 -1.39 -1.96
C PHE A 116 -7.07 -2.85 -2.32
N ALA A 117 -6.15 -3.51 -1.59
CA ALA A 117 -5.80 -4.90 -1.82
C ALA A 117 -6.94 -5.87 -1.46
N ARG A 118 -7.73 -5.54 -0.42
CA ARG A 118 -8.94 -6.30 -0.06
C ARG A 118 -10.00 -6.21 -1.15
N ASP A 119 -10.27 -5.03 -1.69
CA ASP A 119 -11.19 -4.85 -2.83
C ASP A 119 -10.78 -5.72 -4.03
N LYS A 120 -9.47 -5.77 -4.32
CA LYS A 120 -8.94 -6.62 -5.39
C LYS A 120 -9.15 -8.10 -5.09
N LEU A 121 -8.94 -8.54 -3.85
CA LEU A 121 -9.14 -9.93 -3.43
C LEU A 121 -10.61 -10.34 -3.56
N GLU A 122 -11.55 -9.50 -3.13
CA GLU A 122 -12.99 -9.78 -3.20
C GLU A 122 -13.48 -9.87 -4.64
N LYS A 123 -13.05 -8.94 -5.51
CA LYS A 123 -13.36 -9.00 -6.95
C LYS A 123 -12.83 -10.30 -7.59
N ALA A 124 -11.61 -10.72 -7.26
CA ALA A 124 -11.05 -11.96 -7.77
C ALA A 124 -11.85 -13.20 -7.31
N LYS A 125 -12.27 -13.24 -6.04
CA LYS A 125 -13.14 -14.30 -5.52
C LYS A 125 -14.50 -14.34 -6.23
N GLY A 126 -15.11 -13.18 -6.48
CA GLY A 126 -16.38 -13.08 -7.20
C GLY A 126 -16.31 -13.61 -8.63
N VAL A 127 -15.23 -13.30 -9.35
CA VAL A 127 -14.97 -13.84 -10.71
C VAL A 127 -14.82 -15.36 -10.67
N ASN A 128 -14.05 -15.89 -9.72
CA ASN A 128 -13.85 -17.34 -9.58
C ASN A 128 -15.14 -18.08 -9.23
N ALA A 129 -15.95 -17.54 -8.31
CA ALA A 129 -17.24 -18.11 -7.93
C ALA A 129 -18.23 -18.12 -9.10
N THR A 130 -18.21 -17.08 -9.93
CA THR A 130 -19.05 -17.01 -11.14
C THR A 130 -18.62 -18.07 -12.16
N ARG A 131 -17.32 -18.20 -12.42
CA ARG A 131 -16.78 -19.24 -13.32
C ARG A 131 -17.14 -20.65 -12.88
N ALA A 132 -17.06 -20.95 -11.59
CA ALA A 132 -17.40 -22.26 -11.04
C ALA A 132 -18.89 -22.64 -11.20
N ARG A 133 -19.79 -21.67 -11.42
CA ARG A 133 -21.23 -21.93 -11.68
C ARG A 133 -21.56 -22.10 -13.17
N HIS A 134 -20.65 -21.77 -14.07
CA HIS A 134 -20.82 -21.90 -15.52
C HIS A 134 -20.28 -23.23 -16.08
N ALA A 135 -19.64 -24.05 -15.26
CA ALA A 135 -19.15 -25.39 -15.59
C ALA A 135 -20.08 -26.45 -15.00
#